data_AF-A0A645FJ56-F1
#
_entry.id   AF-A0A645FJ56-F1
#
_cell.length_a   1.000
_cell.length_b   1.000
_cell.length_c   1.000
_cell.angle_alpha   90.00
_cell.angle_beta   90.00
_cell.angle_gamma   90.00
#
_symmetry.space_group_name_H-M   'P 1'
#
loop_
_entity.id
_entity.type
_entity.pdbx_description
1 polymer ?
#
loop_
_entity_poly.entity_id
_entity_poly.type
_entity_poly.pdbx_seq_one_letter_code
_entity_poly.pdbx_strand_id
1 'polypeptide(L)'
;MNIEELGRLTKEGIFATGALMSVKAGDKEAILKELFDMPGVKTVDSRVDGYNDFMEFLDLMYTFIGFMIFFGTIMGFSIIFNTTVINIMERRRELASLKVLGYTEREIESIIFRENMMVGIISLIPGMLFGRAMCNFLAQLFSNELFALEVIISPRTYAITCLSVFVFTVLALNANKKNVSGLDMVEVLKNRES
;
A
#
# COMPACT_ATOMS: atom_id res chain seq x y z
N MET A 1 -3.82 44.59 17.17
CA MET A 1 -3.16 45.67 16.41
C MET A 1 -4.11 46.06 15.31
N ASN A 2 -4.59 47.31 15.30
CA ASN A 2 -5.66 47.74 14.41
C ASN A 2 -5.12 47.94 12.97
N ILE A 3 -5.90 47.55 11.96
CA ILE A 3 -5.47 47.51 10.55
C ILE A 3 -5.16 48.94 10.04
N GLU A 4 -5.88 49.93 10.60
CA GLU A 4 -5.68 51.36 10.33
C GLU A 4 -4.35 51.90 10.90
N GLU A 5 -3.86 51.38 12.03
CA GLU A 5 -2.57 51.77 12.62
C GLU A 5 -1.40 51.21 11.81
N LEU A 6 -1.55 50.00 11.26
CA LEU A 6 -0.56 49.35 10.40
C LEU A 6 -0.36 50.11 9.08
N GLY A 7 -1.45 50.50 8.39
CA GLY A 7 -1.37 51.28 7.15
C GLY A 7 -0.77 52.68 7.35
N ARG A 8 -0.94 53.27 8.55
CA ARG A 8 -0.33 54.57 8.86
C ARG A 8 1.19 54.49 9.06
N LEU A 9 1.71 53.34 9.51
CA LEU A 9 3.13 53.11 9.75
C LEU A 9 3.90 52.71 8.48
N THR A 10 3.25 52.01 7.54
CA THR A 10 3.87 51.64 6.25
C THR A 10 3.77 52.71 5.16
N LYS A 11 3.03 53.83 5.39
CA LYS A 11 2.72 54.90 4.39
C LYS A 11 1.95 54.41 3.16
N GLU A 12 1.23 53.34 3.34
CA GLU A 12 0.74 52.48 2.29
C GLU A 12 -0.65 52.10 2.87
N GLY A 13 -1.76 52.35 2.17
CA GLY A 13 -3.11 52.50 2.79
C GLY A 13 -3.72 51.29 3.53
N ILE A 14 -5.05 51.13 3.47
CA ILE A 14 -5.69 49.94 4.06
C ILE A 14 -5.26 48.70 3.26
N PHE A 15 -4.46 47.83 3.88
CA PHE A 15 -4.10 46.53 3.30
C PHE A 15 -5.11 45.47 3.71
N ALA A 16 -5.81 44.93 2.73
CA ALA A 16 -6.46 43.63 2.88
C ALA A 16 -5.42 42.55 2.60
N THR A 17 -5.15 41.69 3.58
CA THR A 17 -4.23 40.54 3.44
C THR A 17 -4.82 39.38 2.65
N GLY A 18 -6.09 39.46 2.26
CA GLY A 18 -6.73 38.50 1.34
C GLY A 18 -8.20 38.85 1.04
N ALA A 19 -8.67 38.45 -0.13
CA ALA A 19 -10.08 38.55 -0.56
C ALA A 19 -10.50 37.24 -1.24
N LEU A 20 -11.69 36.73 -0.92
CA LEU A 20 -12.26 35.54 -1.56
C LEU A 20 -13.39 35.97 -2.50
N MET A 21 -13.24 35.65 -3.77
CA MET A 21 -14.24 35.99 -4.79
C MET A 21 -14.72 34.72 -5.49
N SER A 22 -16.04 34.59 -5.65
CA SER A 22 -16.64 33.53 -6.47
C SER A 22 -16.76 34.04 -7.90
N VAL A 23 -16.23 33.27 -8.85
CA VAL A 23 -16.20 33.63 -10.28
C VAL A 23 -16.99 32.58 -11.07
N LYS A 24 -17.79 33.03 -12.05
CA LYS A 24 -18.51 32.12 -12.97
C LYS A 24 -17.51 31.45 -13.91
N ALA A 25 -17.72 30.16 -14.18
CA ALA A 25 -16.76 29.27 -14.85
C ALA A 25 -16.28 29.71 -16.26
N GLY A 26 -16.96 30.64 -16.94
CA GLY A 26 -16.62 31.09 -18.29
C GLY A 26 -15.56 32.20 -18.39
N ASP A 27 -15.36 33.00 -17.33
CA ASP A 27 -14.50 34.21 -17.39
C ASP A 27 -13.22 34.08 -16.54
N LYS A 28 -12.90 32.86 -16.08
CA LYS A 28 -11.83 32.60 -15.11
C LYS A 28 -10.46 33.08 -15.60
N GLU A 29 -10.07 32.76 -16.84
CA GLU A 29 -8.76 33.14 -17.38
C GLU A 29 -8.62 34.65 -17.62
N ALA A 30 -9.69 35.29 -18.09
CA ALA A 30 -9.72 36.73 -18.31
C ALA A 30 -9.61 37.51 -16.99
N ILE A 31 -10.37 37.07 -15.97
CA ILE A 31 -10.38 37.67 -14.64
C ILE A 31 -9.06 37.40 -13.89
N LEU A 32 -8.48 36.20 -14.01
CA LEU A 32 -7.16 35.91 -13.44
C LEU A 32 -6.10 36.85 -13.99
N LYS A 33 -6.08 37.04 -15.32
CA LYS A 33 -5.11 37.93 -15.98
C LYS A 33 -5.28 39.39 -15.55
N GLU A 34 -6.52 39.87 -15.50
CA GLU A 34 -6.83 41.24 -15.07
C GLU A 34 -6.48 41.47 -13.59
N LEU A 35 -6.65 40.47 -12.72
CA LEU A 35 -6.25 40.52 -11.32
C LEU A 35 -4.73 40.48 -11.12
N PHE A 36 -3.99 39.73 -11.95
CA PHE A 36 -2.53 39.73 -11.93
C PHE A 36 -1.92 41.06 -12.38
N ASP A 37 -2.58 41.77 -13.30
CA ASP A 37 -2.12 43.06 -13.81
C ASP A 37 -2.47 44.25 -12.87
N MET A 38 -3.26 44.04 -11.79
CA MET A 38 -3.60 45.10 -10.83
C MET A 38 -2.44 45.43 -9.88
N PRO A 39 -2.03 46.71 -9.76
CA PRO A 39 -1.01 47.14 -8.80
C PRO A 39 -1.47 46.85 -7.37
N GLY A 40 -0.66 46.09 -6.61
CA GLY A 40 -0.96 45.72 -5.21
C GLY A 40 -1.47 44.28 -5.03
N VAL A 41 -1.74 43.54 -6.10
CA VAL A 41 -2.05 42.11 -6.05
C VAL A 41 -0.76 41.31 -6.17
N LYS A 42 -0.39 40.58 -5.11
CA LYS A 42 0.87 39.81 -5.07
C LYS A 42 0.71 38.38 -5.59
N THR A 43 -0.44 37.76 -5.35
CA THR A 43 -0.77 36.40 -5.76
C THR A 43 -2.27 36.28 -6.02
N VAL A 44 -2.64 35.52 -7.05
CA VAL A 44 -4.03 35.15 -7.33
C VAL A 44 -4.07 33.64 -7.42
N ASP A 45 -4.56 32.99 -6.36
CA ASP A 45 -4.68 31.54 -6.29
C ASP A 45 -6.13 31.11 -6.53
N SER A 46 -6.30 30.26 -7.53
CA SER A 46 -7.59 29.62 -7.81
C SER A 46 -7.71 28.36 -6.96
N ARG A 47 -8.70 28.34 -6.05
CA ARG A 47 -9.01 27.15 -5.24
C ARG A 47 -9.34 25.92 -6.09
N VAL A 48 -9.85 26.14 -7.30
CA VAL A 48 -10.20 25.05 -8.22
C VAL A 48 -8.95 24.44 -8.85
N ASP A 49 -7.95 25.25 -9.21
CA ASP A 49 -6.70 24.74 -9.80
C ASP A 49 -5.86 24.02 -8.75
N GLY A 50 -5.72 24.59 -7.55
CA GLY A 50 -5.05 23.89 -6.45
C GLY A 50 -5.73 22.58 -6.05
N TYR A 51 -7.06 22.48 -6.19
CA TYR A 51 -7.78 21.22 -5.99
C TYR A 51 -7.52 20.20 -7.12
N ASN A 52 -7.52 20.67 -8.37
CA ASN A 52 -7.25 19.81 -9.53
C ASN A 52 -5.80 19.29 -9.51
N ASP A 53 -4.81 20.15 -9.23
CA ASP A 53 -3.40 19.78 -9.09
C ASP A 53 -3.21 18.77 -7.95
N PHE A 54 -3.91 18.96 -6.83
CA PHE A 54 -3.90 18.01 -5.72
C PHE A 54 -4.51 16.66 -6.11
N MET A 55 -5.62 16.66 -6.86
CA MET A 55 -6.24 15.42 -7.35
C MET A 55 -5.36 14.69 -8.36
N GLU A 56 -4.68 15.41 -9.27
CA GLU A 56 -3.72 14.83 -10.21
C GLU A 56 -2.51 14.22 -9.46
N PHE A 57 -2.00 14.92 -8.44
CA PHE A 57 -0.97 14.38 -7.55
C PHE A 57 -1.43 13.08 -6.84
N LEU A 58 -2.65 13.06 -6.32
CA LEU A 58 -3.21 11.87 -5.69
C LEU A 58 -3.37 10.70 -6.67
N ASP A 59 -3.78 10.96 -7.91
CA ASP A 59 -3.95 9.91 -8.93
C ASP A 59 -2.62 9.27 -9.33
N LEU A 60 -1.58 10.10 -9.50
CA LEU A 60 -0.21 9.62 -9.70
C LEU A 60 0.24 8.78 -8.50
N MET A 61 0.00 9.26 -7.28
CA MET A 61 0.34 8.53 -6.05
C MET A 61 -0.37 7.18 -5.97
N TYR A 62 -1.67 7.11 -6.29
CA TYR A 62 -2.42 5.85 -6.32
C TYR A 62 -1.86 4.87 -7.35
N THR A 63 -1.45 5.37 -8.51
CA THR A 63 -0.80 4.54 -9.54
C THR A 63 0.51 3.94 -9.03
N PHE A 64 1.36 4.74 -8.37
CA PHE A 64 2.60 4.25 -7.76
C PHE A 64 2.34 3.22 -6.66
N ILE A 65 1.35 3.46 -5.79
CA ILE A 65 0.92 2.49 -4.77
C ILE A 65 0.49 1.17 -5.42
N GLY A 66 -0.24 1.23 -6.53
CA GLY A 66 -0.63 0.07 -7.32
C GLY A 66 0.56 -0.78 -7.78
N PHE A 67 1.60 -0.14 -8.32
CA PHE A 67 2.85 -0.83 -8.69
C PHE A 67 3.56 -1.44 -7.48
N MET A 68 3.64 -0.72 -6.36
CA MET A 68 4.26 -1.24 -5.14
C MET A 68 3.53 -2.47 -4.60
N ILE A 69 2.20 -2.45 -4.59
CA ILE A 69 1.38 -3.61 -4.19
C ILE A 69 1.64 -4.78 -5.15
N PHE A 70 1.71 -4.53 -6.45
CA PHE A 70 1.97 -5.57 -7.46
C PHE A 70 3.32 -6.26 -7.24
N PHE A 71 4.41 -5.48 -7.14
CA PHE A 71 5.74 -6.05 -6.87
C PHE A 71 5.84 -6.71 -5.50
N GLY A 72 5.24 -6.10 -4.47
CA GLY A 72 5.18 -6.66 -3.12
C GLY A 72 4.46 -8.01 -3.10
N THR A 73 3.40 -8.16 -3.89
CA THR A 73 2.66 -9.42 -4.05
C THR A 73 3.53 -10.51 -4.67
N ILE A 74 4.27 -10.19 -5.74
CA ILE A 74 5.20 -11.14 -6.38
C ILE A 74 6.32 -11.55 -5.42
N MET A 75 6.86 -10.59 -4.67
CA MET A 75 7.91 -10.84 -3.69
C MET A 75 7.40 -11.74 -2.56
N GLY A 76 6.23 -11.45 -2.00
CA GLY A 76 5.60 -12.27 -0.97
C GLY A 76 5.36 -13.71 -1.46
N PHE A 77 4.93 -13.87 -2.72
CA PHE A 77 4.71 -15.18 -3.31
C PHE A 77 6.02 -15.97 -3.41
N SER A 78 7.10 -15.31 -3.84
CA SER A 78 8.43 -15.91 -3.95
C SER A 78 8.98 -16.35 -2.59
N ILE A 79 8.72 -15.57 -1.53
CA ILE A 79 9.11 -15.93 -0.16
C ILE A 79 8.36 -17.18 0.29
N ILE A 80 7.03 -17.21 0.14
CA ILE A 80 6.22 -18.37 0.54
C ILE A 80 6.67 -19.61 -0.24
N PHE A 81 6.87 -19.50 -1.56
CA PHE A 81 7.38 -20.57 -2.41
C PHE A 81 8.68 -21.16 -1.84
N ASN A 82 9.69 -20.30 -1.63
CA ASN A 82 11.01 -20.74 -1.17
C ASN A 82 10.92 -21.38 0.22
N THR A 83 10.16 -20.79 1.14
CA THR A 83 9.99 -21.32 2.49
C THR A 83 9.28 -22.67 2.48
N THR A 84 8.20 -22.83 1.70
CA THR A 84 7.51 -24.13 1.58
C THR A 84 8.44 -25.20 1.02
N VAL A 85 9.22 -24.89 -0.02
CA VAL A 85 10.18 -25.84 -0.61
C VAL A 85 11.22 -26.28 0.42
N ILE A 86 11.83 -25.33 1.14
CA ILE A 86 12.82 -25.63 2.18
C ILE A 86 12.22 -26.53 3.27
N ASN A 87 11.03 -26.18 3.79
CA ASN A 87 10.34 -26.97 4.82
C ASN A 87 10.07 -28.42 4.38
N ILE A 88 9.71 -28.63 3.11
CA ILE A 88 9.46 -29.97 2.56
C ILE A 88 10.78 -30.74 2.43
N MET A 89 11.85 -30.08 1.99
CA MET A 89 13.17 -30.71 1.86
C MET A 89 13.73 -31.17 3.21
N GLU A 90 13.59 -30.35 4.25
CA GLU A 90 14.02 -30.70 5.62
C GLU A 90 13.24 -31.91 6.17
N ARG A 91 11.93 -31.98 5.89
CA ARG A 91 11.04 -33.04 6.40
C ARG A 91 10.85 -34.21 5.45
N ARG A 92 11.67 -34.32 4.40
CA ARG A 92 11.53 -35.36 3.35
C ARG A 92 11.49 -36.78 3.89
N ARG A 93 12.29 -37.09 4.93
CA ARG A 93 12.31 -38.41 5.57
C ARG A 93 11.02 -38.72 6.32
N GLU A 94 10.44 -37.73 6.99
CA GLU A 94 9.15 -37.87 7.68
C GLU A 94 8.03 -38.12 6.67
N LEU A 95 8.00 -37.34 5.58
CA LEU A 95 7.01 -37.48 4.51
C LEU A 95 7.12 -38.82 3.78
N ALA A 96 8.34 -39.33 3.57
CA ALA A 96 8.57 -40.65 3.00
C ALA A 96 8.04 -41.77 3.91
N SER A 97 8.23 -41.66 5.23
CA SER A 97 7.67 -42.61 6.20
C SER A 97 6.13 -42.62 6.17
N LEU A 98 5.50 -41.45 6.03
CA LEU A 98 4.03 -41.35 5.86
C LEU A 98 3.55 -42.06 4.59
N LYS A 99 4.27 -41.91 3.45
CA LYS A 99 3.95 -42.65 2.23
C LYS A 99 4.03 -44.17 2.43
N VAL A 100 5.04 -44.67 3.16
CA VAL A 100 5.19 -46.10 3.47
C VAL A 100 4.07 -46.62 4.37
N LEU A 101 3.55 -45.78 5.26
CA LEU A 101 2.37 -46.08 6.10
C LEU A 101 1.04 -46.08 5.32
N GLY A 102 1.07 -45.80 4.01
CA GLY A 102 -0.10 -45.85 3.14
C GLY A 102 -0.81 -44.51 2.95
N TYR A 103 -0.25 -43.39 3.43
CA TYR A 103 -0.83 -42.07 3.17
C TYR A 103 -0.74 -41.71 1.69
N THR A 104 -1.83 -41.17 1.16
CA THR A 104 -1.92 -40.67 -0.21
C THR A 104 -1.23 -39.30 -0.35
N GLU A 105 -0.84 -38.95 -1.57
CA GLU A 105 -0.20 -37.65 -1.84
C GLU A 105 -1.09 -36.47 -1.44
N ARG A 106 -2.41 -36.60 -1.64
CA ARG A 106 -3.39 -35.56 -1.27
C ARG A 106 -3.48 -35.36 0.24
N GLU A 107 -3.32 -36.41 1.03
CA GLU A 107 -3.33 -36.30 2.49
C GLU A 107 -2.07 -35.59 2.99
N ILE A 108 -0.91 -35.92 2.43
CA ILE A 108 0.36 -35.25 2.74
C ILE A 108 0.29 -33.76 2.34
N GLU A 109 -0.20 -33.45 1.14
CA GLU A 109 -0.43 -32.08 0.69
C GLU A 109 -1.37 -31.32 1.63
N SER A 110 -2.45 -31.96 2.10
CA SER A 110 -3.39 -31.34 3.04
C SER A 110 -2.76 -31.06 4.39
N ILE A 111 -1.81 -31.87 4.85
CA ILE A 111 -1.07 -31.62 6.10
C ILE A 111 -0.22 -30.37 5.94
N ILE A 112 0.58 -30.31 4.88
CA ILE A 112 1.45 -29.16 4.57
C ILE A 112 0.61 -27.88 4.39
N PHE A 113 -0.53 -27.98 3.71
CA PHE A 113 -1.44 -26.86 3.52
C PHE A 113 -1.95 -26.30 4.86
N ARG A 114 -2.36 -27.17 5.80
CA ARG A 114 -2.83 -26.75 7.12
C ARG A 114 -1.74 -26.08 7.95
N GLU A 115 -0.52 -26.62 7.92
CA GLU A 115 0.63 -26.00 8.61
C GLU A 115 0.89 -24.59 8.08
N ASN A 116 0.99 -24.42 6.75
CA ASN A 116 1.23 -23.11 6.16
C ASN A 116 0.06 -22.14 6.38
N MET A 117 -1.19 -22.65 6.39
CA MET A 117 -2.36 -21.81 6.67
C MET A 117 -2.38 -21.33 8.13
N MET A 118 -1.95 -22.15 9.09
CA MET A 118 -1.77 -21.71 10.48
C MET A 118 -0.72 -20.60 10.59
N VAL A 119 0.42 -20.76 9.91
CA VAL A 119 1.47 -19.72 9.87
C VAL A 119 0.92 -18.41 9.26
N GLY A 120 0.13 -18.52 8.17
CA GLY A 120 -0.53 -17.37 7.54
C GLY A 120 -1.50 -16.64 8.48
N ILE A 121 -2.33 -17.39 9.23
CA ILE A 121 -3.26 -16.82 10.21
C ILE A 121 -2.50 -16.12 11.34
N ILE A 122 -1.44 -16.74 11.87
CA ILE A 122 -0.61 -16.15 12.94
C ILE A 122 0.05 -14.85 12.44
N SER A 123 0.41 -14.79 11.16
CA SER A 123 1.05 -13.62 10.54
C SER A 123 0.13 -12.39 10.44
N LEU A 124 -1.19 -12.57 10.50
CA LEU A 124 -2.15 -11.45 10.46
C LEU A 124 -1.95 -10.47 11.61
N ILE A 125 -1.68 -10.98 12.83
CA ILE A 125 -1.54 -10.15 14.03
C ILE A 125 -0.38 -9.16 13.89
N PRO A 126 0.88 -9.61 13.67
CA PRO A 126 1.99 -8.68 13.49
C PRO A 126 1.82 -7.86 12.21
N GLY A 127 1.29 -8.44 11.12
CA GLY A 127 1.07 -7.71 9.86
C GLY A 127 0.15 -6.50 10.02
N MET A 128 -0.98 -6.65 10.73
CA MET A 128 -1.90 -5.54 11.01
C MET A 128 -1.30 -4.50 11.95
N LEU A 129 -0.56 -4.96 12.97
CA LEU A 129 0.08 -4.07 13.94
C LEU A 129 1.13 -3.18 13.26
N PHE A 130 2.02 -3.80 12.48
CA PHE A 130 3.04 -3.08 11.70
C PHE A 130 2.42 -2.20 10.62
N GLY A 131 1.40 -2.68 9.92
CA GLY A 131 0.70 -1.88 8.91
C GLY A 131 0.09 -0.60 9.49
N ARG A 132 -0.57 -0.70 10.66
CA ARG A 132 -1.12 0.46 11.38
C ARG A 132 -0.01 1.41 11.85
N ALA A 133 1.07 0.88 12.41
CA ALA A 133 2.20 1.68 12.85
C ALA A 133 2.84 2.46 11.69
N MET A 134 3.04 1.80 10.54
CA MET A 134 3.56 2.46 9.34
C MET A 134 2.62 3.52 8.79
N CYS A 135 1.31 3.27 8.75
CA CYS A 135 0.34 4.28 8.29
C CYS A 135 0.40 5.55 9.16
N ASN A 136 0.44 5.38 10.48
CA ASN A 136 0.57 6.51 11.41
C ASN A 136 1.90 7.25 11.24
N PHE A 137 2.99 6.50 11.06
CA PHE A 137 4.32 7.08 10.85
C PHE A 137 4.38 7.88 9.55
N LEU A 138 3.85 7.34 8.45
CA LEU A 138 3.76 8.05 7.17
C LEU A 138 2.90 9.30 7.28
N ALA A 139 1.72 9.21 7.90
CA ALA A 139 0.86 10.38 8.07
C ALA A 139 1.53 11.51 8.86
N GLN A 140 2.33 11.18 9.89
CA GLN A 140 3.11 12.18 10.61
C GLN A 140 4.19 12.82 9.73
N LEU A 141 4.86 12.06 8.87
CA LEU A 141 5.87 12.59 7.95
C LEU A 141 5.29 13.51 6.88
N PHE A 142 4.06 13.22 6.42
CA PHE A 142 3.39 14.05 5.41
C PHE A 142 2.61 15.22 6.01
N SER A 143 2.28 15.19 7.31
CA SER A 143 1.59 16.28 7.98
C SER A 143 2.48 17.51 8.07
N ASN A 144 2.10 18.59 7.36
CA ASN A 144 2.77 19.89 7.37
C ASN A 144 1.75 21.01 7.66
N GLU A 145 2.19 22.25 7.88
CA GLU A 145 1.28 23.38 8.19
C GLU A 145 0.17 23.61 7.15
N LEU A 146 0.37 23.14 5.91
CA LEU A 146 -0.62 23.20 4.82
C LEU A 146 -1.54 21.97 4.71
N PHE A 147 -1.14 20.80 5.24
CA PHE A 147 -1.85 19.53 5.01
C PHE A 147 -1.80 18.64 6.25
N ALA A 148 -2.96 18.28 6.80
CA ALA A 148 -3.08 17.27 7.85
C ALA A 148 -3.73 16.00 7.27
N LEU A 149 -2.99 14.90 7.20
CA LEU A 149 -3.53 13.60 6.78
C LEU A 149 -4.02 12.84 8.00
N GLU A 150 -5.34 12.69 8.11
CA GLU A 150 -5.95 11.87 9.15
C GLU A 150 -6.03 10.40 8.72
N VAL A 151 -5.43 9.50 9.49
CA VAL A 151 -5.42 8.06 9.21
C VAL A 151 -6.72 7.43 9.72
N ILE A 152 -7.70 7.31 8.84
CA ILE A 152 -8.98 6.65 9.16
C ILE A 152 -8.87 5.16 8.82
N ILE A 153 -8.60 4.32 9.83
CA ILE A 153 -8.62 2.87 9.69
C ILE A 153 -9.99 2.35 10.09
N SER A 154 -10.81 2.02 9.10
CA SER A 154 -12.13 1.43 9.32
C SER A 154 -12.05 -0.07 9.63
N PRO A 155 -13.04 -0.65 10.34
CA PRO A 155 -13.15 -2.10 10.51
C PRO A 155 -13.21 -2.88 9.19
N ARG A 156 -13.74 -2.25 8.13
CA ARG A 156 -13.79 -2.84 6.78
C ARG A 156 -12.39 -3.07 6.21
N THR A 157 -11.45 -2.18 6.50
CA THR A 157 -10.04 -2.31 6.07
C THR A 157 -9.42 -3.58 6.66
N TYR A 158 -9.67 -3.87 7.93
CA TYR A 158 -9.19 -5.11 8.55
C TYR A 158 -9.82 -6.36 7.94
N ALA A 159 -11.12 -6.32 7.62
CA ALA A 159 -11.80 -7.43 6.95
C ALA A 159 -11.22 -7.71 5.56
N ILE A 160 -10.95 -6.65 4.78
CA ILE A 160 -10.30 -6.75 3.46
C ILE A 160 -8.89 -7.32 3.62
N THR A 161 -8.09 -6.85 4.59
CA THR A 161 -6.75 -7.39 4.85
C THR A 161 -6.78 -8.88 5.20
N CYS A 162 -7.68 -9.30 6.09
CA CYS A 162 -7.86 -10.72 6.41
C CYS A 162 -8.18 -11.55 5.16
N LEU A 163 -9.13 -11.08 4.36
CA LEU A 163 -9.54 -11.78 3.14
C LEU A 163 -8.41 -11.84 2.12
N SER A 164 -7.70 -10.72 1.91
CA SER A 164 -6.57 -10.62 0.98
C SER A 164 -5.45 -11.57 1.37
N VAL A 165 -5.07 -11.63 2.66
CA VAL A 165 -4.04 -12.56 3.14
C VAL A 165 -4.50 -14.00 2.97
N PHE A 166 -5.75 -14.32 3.32
CA PHE A 166 -6.28 -15.67 3.11
C PHE A 166 -6.22 -16.10 1.64
N VAL A 167 -6.74 -15.26 0.74
CA VAL A 167 -6.70 -15.51 -0.71
C VAL A 167 -5.26 -15.64 -1.19
N PHE A 168 -4.37 -14.76 -0.75
CA PHE A 168 -2.96 -14.77 -1.13
C PHE A 168 -2.24 -16.04 -0.67
N THR A 169 -2.42 -16.47 0.57
CA THR A 169 -1.86 -17.73 1.09
C THR A 169 -2.41 -18.93 0.33
N VAL A 170 -3.71 -18.98 0.05
CA VAL A 170 -4.31 -20.06 -0.74
C VAL A 170 -3.74 -20.12 -2.16
N LEU A 171 -3.65 -18.96 -2.83
CA LEU A 171 -3.09 -18.87 -4.18
C LEU A 171 -1.61 -19.28 -4.21
N ALA A 172 -0.81 -18.81 -3.24
CA ALA A 172 0.59 -19.16 -3.11
C ALA A 172 0.78 -20.68 -2.93
N LEU A 173 0.04 -21.29 -2.00
CA LEU A 173 0.13 -22.72 -1.73
C LEU A 173 -0.37 -23.57 -2.91
N ASN A 174 -1.45 -23.15 -3.58
CA ASN A 174 -1.97 -23.88 -4.73
C ASN A 174 -1.02 -23.82 -5.94
N ALA A 175 -0.33 -22.70 -6.13
CA ALA A 175 0.70 -22.59 -7.16
C ALA A 175 1.93 -23.45 -6.82
N ASN A 176 2.30 -23.56 -5.53
CA ASN A 176 3.37 -24.45 -5.08
C ASN A 176 3.03 -25.92 -5.34
N LYS A 177 1.76 -26.31 -5.26
CA LYS A 177 1.28 -27.68 -5.42
C LYS A 177 1.86 -28.39 -6.65
N LYS A 178 1.79 -27.75 -7.82
CA LYS A 178 2.27 -28.31 -9.09
C LYS A 178 3.80 -28.39 -9.20
N ASN A 179 4.52 -27.49 -8.54
CA ASN A 179 5.98 -27.45 -8.60
C ASN A 179 6.61 -28.39 -7.56
N VAL A 180 5.97 -28.55 -6.40
CA VAL A 180 6.35 -29.51 -5.36
C VAL A 180 6.16 -30.95 -5.85
N SER A 181 5.12 -31.25 -6.62
CA SER A 181 4.97 -32.55 -7.28
C SER A 181 6.05 -32.83 -8.34
N GLY A 182 6.72 -31.78 -8.83
CA GLY A 182 7.84 -31.87 -9.77
C GLY A 182 9.22 -31.96 -9.11
N LEU A 183 9.33 -31.77 -7.78
CA LEU A 183 10.52 -32.12 -7.00
C LEU A 183 10.56 -33.64 -6.83
N ASP A 184 10.68 -34.31 -7.96
CA ASP A 184 10.63 -35.74 -8.08
C ASP A 184 11.73 -36.34 -7.20
N MET A 185 11.30 -37.28 -6.35
CA MET A 185 12.16 -38.08 -5.50
C MET A 185 13.29 -38.77 -6.29
N VAL A 186 13.09 -38.88 -7.62
CA VAL A 186 13.94 -39.51 -8.63
C VAL A 186 15.24 -38.73 -8.93
N GLU A 187 15.28 -37.39 -8.86
CA GLU A 187 16.54 -36.65 -9.14
C GLU A 187 17.58 -36.83 -8.03
N VAL A 188 17.12 -37.03 -6.79
CA VAL A 188 18.00 -37.31 -5.64
C VAL A 188 18.59 -38.73 -5.69
N LEU A 189 17.99 -39.66 -6.44
CA LEU A 189 18.61 -40.94 -6.74
C LEU A 189 19.62 -40.85 -7.89
N LYS A 190 19.42 -39.90 -8.83
CA LYS A 190 20.29 -39.74 -10.00
C LYS A 190 21.61 -39.00 -9.69
N ASN A 191 21.60 -38.07 -8.74
CA ASN A 191 22.82 -37.40 -8.24
C ASN A 191 23.67 -38.25 -7.28
N ARG A 192 23.30 -39.51 -7.04
CA ARG A 192 24.08 -40.45 -6.21
C ARG A 192 24.92 -41.43 -7.03
N GLU A 193 24.80 -41.41 -8.36
CA GLU A 193 25.57 -42.26 -9.28
C GLU A 193 26.53 -41.47 -10.20
N SER A 194 26.79 -40.19 -9.91
CA SER A 194 27.83 -39.39 -10.59
C SER A 194 28.90 -38.91 -9.63
#